data_AF-A0A1X7JYG1-F1
#
_entry.id   AF-A0A1X7JYG1-F1
#
_cell.length_a   1.000
_cell.length_b   1.000
_cell.length_c   1.000
_cell.angle_alpha   90.00
_cell.angle_beta   90.00
_cell.angle_gamma   90.00
#
_symmetry.space_group_name_H-M   'P 1'
#
loop_
_entity.id
_entity.type
_entity.pdbx_description
1 polymer ?
#
loop_
_entity_poly.entity_id
_entity_poly.type
_entity_poly.pdbx_seq_one_letter_code
_entity_poly.pdbx_strand_id
1 'polypeptide(L)'
;MKALYKNLALITSLLFTLSIIGLAYYLFIFPERIANETHLISLMEISELKPVLDELYVFTGVSVLLGFIAILLHLFNKNNDDESNVVYIEKFKEKKDSKDTQSNKGEEEDVDEELKDINAKIKKESDNKSKAEKLLSHLADQLEASQGAIYVAGKIGDKNIISLFAAYAFVLPESQTVSYEFGEGLAGQVAKEQKLINISDIPKGYIKILSGLGESNPAHLILCPIIKDNKLLGVGEIASFKPFSKSQEVLVEKSLALLANDLVKEGHKEKEKK
;
A
#
# COMPACT_ATOMS: atom_id res chain seq x y z
N MET A 1 14.45 -6.98 -11.73
CA MET A 1 15.61 -6.49 -10.95
C MET A 1 15.37 -6.49 -9.43
N LYS A 2 14.27 -5.92 -8.89
CA LYS A 2 14.02 -5.84 -7.43
C LYS A 2 14.07 -7.19 -6.67
N ALA A 3 13.50 -8.26 -7.23
CA ALA A 3 13.56 -9.60 -6.62
C ALA A 3 14.99 -10.18 -6.54
N LEU A 4 15.82 -9.86 -7.55
CA LEU A 4 17.23 -10.24 -7.57
C LEU A 4 18.00 -9.51 -6.47
N TYR A 5 17.76 -8.20 -6.30
CA TYR A 5 18.35 -7.41 -5.22
C TYR A 5 17.89 -7.87 -3.82
N LYS A 6 16.61 -8.26 -3.66
CA LYS A 6 16.09 -8.77 -2.38
C LYS A 6 16.76 -10.11 -1.99
N ASN A 7 16.89 -11.02 -2.96
CA ASN A 7 17.57 -12.29 -2.74
C ASN A 7 19.08 -12.10 -2.51
N LEU A 8 19.70 -11.18 -3.25
CA LEU A 8 21.12 -10.84 -3.07
C LEU A 8 21.39 -10.25 -1.68
N ALA A 9 20.52 -9.34 -1.20
CA ALA A 9 20.62 -8.76 0.14
C ALA A 9 20.45 -9.79 1.26
N LEU A 10 19.55 -10.77 1.08
CA LEU A 10 19.39 -11.89 2.02
C LEU A 10 20.65 -12.76 2.05
N ILE A 11 21.20 -13.09 0.87
CA ILE A 11 22.41 -13.90 0.76
C ILE A 11 23.62 -13.18 1.37
N THR A 12 23.81 -11.89 1.10
CA THR A 12 24.92 -11.12 1.66
C THR A 12 24.79 -10.95 3.17
N SER A 13 23.58 -10.73 3.69
CA SER A 13 23.34 -10.68 5.14
C SER A 13 23.62 -12.03 5.80
N LEU A 14 23.22 -13.14 5.18
CA LEU A 14 23.49 -14.49 5.69
C LEU A 14 25.01 -14.76 5.70
N LEU A 15 25.71 -14.48 4.60
CA LEU A 15 27.17 -14.61 4.50
C LEU A 15 27.90 -13.77 5.55
N PHE A 16 27.44 -12.54 5.79
CA PHE A 16 28.00 -11.66 6.81
C PHE A 16 27.82 -12.25 8.22
N THR A 17 26.64 -12.78 8.54
CA THR A 17 26.41 -13.43 9.84
C THR A 17 27.27 -14.67 10.04
N LEU A 18 27.39 -15.54 9.02
CA LEU A 18 28.29 -16.69 9.06
C LEU A 18 29.76 -16.28 9.21
N SER A 19 30.17 -15.19 8.54
CA SER A 19 31.52 -14.66 8.64
C SER A 19 31.84 -14.12 10.05
N ILE A 20 30.88 -13.44 10.70
CA ILE A 20 31.02 -12.97 12.08
C ILE A 20 31.15 -14.15 13.06
N ILE A 21 30.30 -15.18 12.90
CA ILE A 21 30.35 -16.38 13.74
C ILE A 21 31.71 -17.09 13.56
N GLY A 22 32.18 -17.21 12.32
CA GLY A 22 33.49 -17.77 12.02
C GLY A 22 34.65 -16.96 12.63
N LEU A 23 34.59 -15.63 12.57
CA LEU A 23 35.60 -14.75 13.16
C LEU A 23 35.63 -14.87 14.69
N ALA A 24 34.46 -14.91 15.33
CA ALA A 24 34.35 -15.10 16.78
C ALA A 24 34.90 -16.47 17.22
N TYR A 25 34.57 -17.53 16.49
CA TYR A 25 35.12 -18.87 16.73
C TYR A 25 36.64 -18.89 16.55
N TYR A 26 37.15 -18.28 15.48
CA TYR A 26 38.59 -18.20 15.20
C TYR A 26 39.33 -17.48 16.33
N LEU A 27 38.80 -16.35 16.78
CA LEU A 27 39.36 -15.57 17.89
C LEU A 27 39.33 -16.35 19.21
N PHE A 28 38.31 -17.18 19.44
CA PHE A 28 38.22 -18.03 20.64
C PHE A 28 39.33 -19.09 20.68
N ILE A 29 39.60 -19.77 19.57
CA ILE A 29 40.64 -20.81 19.48
C ILE A 29 42.05 -20.24 19.24
N PHE A 30 42.15 -18.95 18.92
CA PHE A 30 43.39 -18.29 18.52
C PHE A 30 44.54 -18.44 19.55
N PRO A 31 44.31 -18.29 20.87
CA PRO A 31 45.39 -18.43 21.85
C PRO A 31 45.96 -19.86 21.90
N GLU A 32 45.08 -20.87 21.87
CA GLU A 32 45.47 -22.29 21.86
C GLU A 32 46.25 -22.64 20.59
N ARG A 33 45.81 -22.09 19.45
CA ARG A 33 46.47 -22.31 18.16
C ARG A 33 47.86 -21.65 18.08
N ILE A 34 48.04 -20.45 18.64
CA ILE A 34 49.36 -19.82 18.78
C ILE A 34 50.29 -20.69 19.62
N ALA A 35 49.81 -21.21 20.75
CA ALA A 35 50.62 -22.05 21.64
C ALA A 35 51.08 -23.35 20.95
N ASN A 36 50.19 -23.97 20.18
CA ASN A 36 50.48 -25.23 19.48
C ASN A 36 51.43 -25.07 18.29
N GLU A 37 51.35 -23.97 17.53
CA GLU A 37 52.12 -23.75 16.30
C GLU A 37 53.52 -23.14 16.55
N THR A 38 53.69 -22.36 17.61
CA THR A 38 54.95 -21.66 17.86
C THR A 38 55.95 -22.46 18.67
N HIS A 39 55.54 -23.56 19.33
CA HIS A 39 56.36 -24.42 20.21
C HIS A 39 57.20 -23.72 21.30
N LEU A 40 57.11 -22.39 21.41
CA LEU A 40 57.99 -21.52 22.19
C LEU A 40 57.29 -20.87 23.39
N ILE A 41 55.97 -21.04 23.53
CA ILE A 41 55.17 -20.30 24.51
C ILE A 41 54.76 -21.26 25.62
N SER A 42 55.41 -21.14 26.78
CA SER A 42 54.97 -21.85 27.98
C SER A 42 53.62 -21.29 28.47
N LEU A 43 52.85 -22.06 29.24
CA LEU A 43 51.57 -21.60 29.83
C LEU A 43 51.69 -20.28 30.63
N MET A 44 52.91 -19.90 31.03
CA MET A 44 53.21 -18.67 31.76
C MET A 44 53.24 -17.42 30.84
N GLU A 45 53.65 -17.55 29.58
CA GLU A 45 53.76 -16.45 28.60
C GLU A 45 52.43 -16.11 27.91
N ILE A 46 51.48 -17.05 27.83
CA ILE A 46 50.10 -16.78 27.36
C ILE A 46 49.41 -15.75 28.26
N SER A 47 49.76 -15.73 29.56
CA SER A 47 49.22 -14.76 30.51
C SER A 47 49.64 -13.32 30.20
N GLU A 48 50.82 -13.13 29.61
CA GLU A 48 51.34 -11.82 29.19
C GLU A 48 50.68 -11.33 27.89
N LEU A 49 50.15 -12.24 27.07
CA LEU A 49 49.41 -11.92 25.85
C LEU A 49 47.94 -11.55 26.12
N LYS A 50 47.43 -11.92 27.30
CA LYS A 50 46.05 -11.65 27.73
C LYS A 50 45.60 -10.19 27.55
N PRO A 51 46.35 -9.15 27.94
CA PRO A 51 45.92 -7.76 27.74
C PRO A 51 45.75 -7.37 26.26
N VAL A 52 46.61 -7.87 25.37
CA VAL A 52 46.52 -7.62 23.92
C VAL A 52 45.33 -8.38 23.31
N LEU A 53 45.09 -9.60 23.76
CA LEU A 53 43.92 -10.39 23.36
C LEU A 53 42.61 -9.75 23.84
N ASP A 54 42.57 -9.27 25.08
CA ASP A 54 41.41 -8.58 25.64
C ASP A 54 41.09 -7.31 24.83
N GLU A 55 42.10 -6.52 24.43
CA GLU A 55 41.93 -5.35 23.55
C GLU A 55 41.36 -5.76 22.17
N LEU A 56 41.88 -6.84 21.59
CA LEU A 56 41.39 -7.37 20.32
C LEU A 56 39.94 -7.89 20.42
N TYR A 57 39.60 -8.59 21.51
CA TYR A 57 38.24 -9.08 21.77
C TYR A 57 37.25 -7.92 21.96
N VAL A 58 37.64 -6.86 22.68
CA VAL A 58 36.79 -5.68 22.87
C VAL A 58 36.56 -4.96 21.54
N PHE A 59 37.60 -4.73 20.74
CA PHE A 59 37.48 -4.01 19.47
C PHE A 59 36.60 -4.78 18.45
N THR A 60 36.79 -6.09 18.37
CA THR A 60 36.00 -6.96 17.49
C THR A 60 34.55 -7.09 17.98
N GLY A 61 34.34 -7.23 19.29
CA GLY A 61 33.01 -7.25 19.89
C GLY A 61 32.20 -5.98 19.63
N VAL A 62 32.82 -4.80 19.79
CA VAL A 62 32.19 -3.51 19.47
C VAL A 62 31.85 -3.40 17.99
N SER A 63 32.75 -3.82 17.11
CA SER A 63 32.53 -3.79 15.66
C SER A 63 31.35 -4.68 15.23
N VAL A 64 31.22 -5.87 15.82
CA VAL A 64 30.10 -6.79 15.60
C VAL A 64 28.79 -6.20 16.11
N LEU A 65 28.81 -5.57 17.30
CA LEU A 65 27.62 -4.93 17.88
C LEU A 65 27.12 -3.79 16.99
N LEU A 66 28.02 -2.94 16.47
CA LEU A 66 27.67 -1.86 15.54
C LEU A 66 27.09 -2.40 14.24
N GLY A 67 27.67 -3.47 13.68
CA GLY A 67 27.14 -4.16 12.50
C GLY A 67 25.74 -4.73 12.73
N PHE A 68 25.52 -5.33 13.90
CA PHE A 68 24.20 -5.86 14.27
C PHE A 68 23.16 -4.76 14.44
N ILE A 69 23.52 -3.64 15.09
CA ILE A 69 22.64 -2.46 15.21
C ILE A 69 22.31 -1.90 13.83
N ALA A 70 23.28 -1.81 12.91
CA ALA A 70 23.03 -1.34 11.54
C ALA A 70 22.08 -2.27 10.77
N ILE A 71 22.22 -3.59 10.93
CA ILE A 71 21.30 -4.57 10.33
C ILE A 71 19.90 -4.43 10.94
N LEU A 72 19.78 -4.29 12.26
CA LEU A 72 18.50 -4.06 12.91
C LEU A 72 17.85 -2.77 12.39
N LEU A 73 18.57 -1.66 12.35
CA LEU A 73 18.07 -0.41 11.80
C LEU A 73 17.65 -0.56 10.33
N HIS A 74 18.40 -1.32 9.54
CA HIS A 74 18.02 -1.61 8.16
C HIS A 74 16.77 -2.49 8.05
N LEU A 75 16.60 -3.49 8.91
CA LEU A 75 15.40 -4.33 8.97
C LEU A 75 14.17 -3.54 9.44
N PHE A 76 14.33 -2.68 10.43
CA PHE A 76 13.27 -1.78 10.90
C PHE A 76 12.93 -0.72 9.85
N ASN A 77 13.91 -0.17 9.14
CA ASN A 77 13.67 0.81 8.07
C ASN A 77 13.07 0.16 6.81
N LYS A 78 13.41 -1.10 6.52
CA LYS A 78 12.81 -1.87 5.42
C LYS A 78 11.33 -2.15 5.64
N ASN A 79 10.86 -2.17 6.89
CA ASN A 79 9.43 -2.21 7.20
C ASN A 79 8.70 -0.88 6.95
N ASN A 80 9.42 0.22 6.71
CA ASN A 80 8.80 1.52 6.40
C ASN A 80 8.74 1.85 4.90
N ASP A 81 9.43 1.08 4.03
CA ASP A 81 9.52 1.36 2.59
C ASP A 81 8.73 0.38 1.70
N ASP A 82 7.99 -0.58 2.27
CA ASP A 82 7.20 -1.55 1.48
C ASP A 82 5.83 -1.91 2.10
N GLU A 83 5.32 -1.10 3.02
CA GLU A 83 3.92 -1.16 3.42
C GLU A 83 3.22 0.09 2.91
N SER A 84 2.42 -0.09 1.85
CA SER A 84 1.15 0.63 1.76
C SER A 84 0.49 0.47 3.13
N ASN A 85 0.64 1.49 3.98
CA ASN A 85 0.06 1.56 5.31
C ASN A 85 -1.46 1.47 5.16
N VAL A 86 -1.97 0.25 5.07
CA VAL A 86 -3.36 -0.05 5.34
C VAL A 86 -3.49 0.08 6.85
N VAL A 87 -3.59 1.31 7.31
CA VAL A 87 -3.97 1.61 8.67
C VAL A 87 -5.39 1.05 8.84
N TYR A 88 -5.51 -0.02 9.61
CA TYR A 88 -6.81 -0.53 10.02
C TYR A 88 -7.47 0.55 10.88
N ILE A 89 -8.37 1.33 10.27
CA ILE A 89 -9.17 2.27 11.05
C ILE A 89 -10.20 1.45 11.83
N GLU A 90 -10.04 1.46 13.15
CA GLU A 90 -10.98 0.86 14.09
C GLU A 90 -12.38 1.45 13.84
N LYS A 91 -13.37 0.57 13.63
CA LYS A 91 -14.78 0.82 13.29
C LYS A 91 -15.23 2.28 13.45
N PHE A 92 -15.37 2.98 12.32
CA PHE A 92 -16.22 4.17 12.26
C PHE A 92 -17.67 3.75 12.60
N LYS A 93 -18.07 3.94 13.85
CA LYS A 93 -19.48 3.96 14.22
C LYS A 93 -20.10 5.21 13.61
N GLU A 94 -21.12 4.98 12.77
CA GLU A 94 -22.01 5.99 12.23
C GLU A 94 -22.45 6.98 13.32
N LYS A 95 -22.05 8.25 13.22
CA LYS A 95 -22.87 9.35 13.72
C LYS A 95 -23.84 9.73 12.62
N LYS A 96 -25.01 9.08 12.68
CA LYS A 96 -26.17 9.44 11.88
C LYS A 96 -26.84 10.65 12.54
N ASP A 97 -26.33 11.86 12.26
CA ASP A 97 -27.12 13.06 12.54
C ASP A 97 -28.26 13.11 11.52
N SER A 98 -29.43 12.71 12.02
CA SER A 98 -30.69 12.76 11.31
C SER A 98 -31.26 14.17 11.45
N LYS A 99 -31.29 14.93 10.34
CA LYS A 99 -32.04 16.17 10.03
C LYS A 99 -31.38 16.72 8.74
N ASP A 100 -31.99 16.88 7.59
CA ASP A 100 -33.38 17.08 7.20
C ASP A 100 -33.67 16.30 5.90
N THR A 101 -34.81 15.63 5.84
CA THR A 101 -35.43 15.27 4.55
C THR A 101 -36.31 16.45 4.16
N GLN A 102 -35.74 17.42 3.46
CA GLN A 102 -36.49 18.34 2.62
C GLN A 102 -36.08 18.13 1.17
N SER A 103 -37.05 17.64 0.40
CA SER A 103 -37.05 17.39 -1.03
C SER A 103 -36.46 18.55 -1.83
N ASN A 104 -35.21 18.43 -2.30
CA ASN A 104 -34.57 19.41 -3.20
C ASN A 104 -34.55 18.88 -4.64
N LYS A 105 -35.69 19.03 -5.32
CA LYS A 105 -35.88 18.67 -6.74
C LYS A 105 -34.87 19.37 -7.67
N GLY A 106 -34.38 20.55 -7.28
CA GLY A 106 -33.35 21.30 -8.02
C GLY A 106 -31.93 20.77 -7.86
N GLU A 107 -31.59 20.11 -6.75
CA GLU A 107 -30.27 19.45 -6.59
C GLU A 107 -30.22 18.11 -7.34
N GLU A 108 -31.35 17.41 -7.45
CA GLU A 108 -31.46 16.18 -8.26
C GLU A 108 -31.40 16.46 -9.77
N GLU A 109 -31.98 17.57 -10.23
CA GLU A 109 -31.92 18.00 -11.64
C GLU A 109 -30.48 18.32 -12.08
N ASP A 110 -29.68 18.95 -11.22
CA ASP A 110 -28.28 19.30 -11.46
C ASP A 110 -27.39 18.04 -11.60
N VAL A 111 -27.55 17.08 -10.67
CA VAL A 111 -26.82 15.80 -10.72
C VAL A 111 -27.16 14.99 -11.97
N ASP A 112 -28.41 14.99 -12.42
CA ASP A 112 -28.81 14.24 -13.61
C ASP A 112 -28.28 14.88 -14.92
N GLU A 113 -28.09 16.20 -14.96
CA GLU A 113 -27.45 16.88 -16.09
C GLU A 113 -25.95 16.56 -16.15
N GLU A 114 -25.25 16.68 -15.02
CA GLU A 114 -23.83 16.30 -14.91
C GLU A 114 -23.61 14.83 -15.28
N LEU A 115 -24.47 13.93 -14.80
CA LEU A 115 -24.39 12.51 -15.11
C LEU A 115 -24.56 12.22 -16.61
N LYS A 116 -25.44 12.96 -17.30
CA LYS A 116 -25.61 12.84 -18.76
C LYS A 116 -24.35 13.24 -19.49
N ASP A 117 -23.71 14.33 -19.07
CA ASP A 117 -22.45 14.79 -19.65
C ASP A 117 -21.31 13.78 -19.41
N ILE A 118 -21.17 13.27 -18.19
CA ILE A 118 -20.23 12.18 -17.85
C ILE A 118 -20.46 10.98 -18.78
N ASN A 119 -21.70 10.50 -18.89
CA ASN A 119 -22.04 9.35 -19.71
C ASN A 119 -21.72 9.57 -21.20
N ALA A 120 -21.99 10.78 -21.71
CA ALA A 120 -21.67 11.14 -23.10
C ALA A 120 -20.16 11.16 -23.36
N LYS A 121 -19.35 11.58 -22.38
CA LYS A 121 -17.89 11.60 -22.46
C LYS A 121 -17.31 10.19 -22.44
N ILE A 122 -17.69 9.36 -21.48
CA ILE A 122 -17.14 7.99 -21.36
C ILE A 122 -17.54 7.11 -22.55
N LYS A 123 -18.72 7.31 -23.15
CA LYS A 123 -19.15 6.52 -24.33
C LYS A 123 -18.28 6.71 -25.56
N LYS A 124 -17.46 7.76 -25.63
CA LYS A 124 -16.53 8.02 -26.73
C LYS A 124 -15.26 7.18 -26.65
N GLU A 125 -14.94 6.64 -25.47
CA GLU A 125 -13.74 5.83 -25.26
C GLU A 125 -13.94 4.41 -25.78
N SER A 126 -12.90 3.86 -26.41
CA SER A 126 -12.96 2.59 -27.15
C SER A 126 -12.82 1.34 -26.28
N ASP A 127 -12.14 1.44 -25.13
CA ASP A 127 -11.93 0.34 -24.20
C ASP A 127 -12.39 0.66 -22.77
N ASN A 128 -12.68 -0.39 -22.00
CA ASN A 128 -13.27 -0.27 -20.66
C ASN A 128 -12.35 0.44 -19.65
N LYS A 129 -11.03 0.31 -19.80
CA LYS A 129 -10.08 0.96 -18.89
C LYS A 129 -10.03 2.45 -19.16
N SER A 130 -9.93 2.86 -20.43
CA SER A 130 -10.00 4.27 -20.85
C SER A 130 -11.31 4.93 -20.42
N LYS A 131 -12.45 4.24 -20.48
CA LYS A 131 -13.73 4.73 -19.93
C LYS A 131 -13.65 5.04 -18.44
N ALA A 132 -13.07 4.13 -17.66
CA ALA A 132 -12.94 4.26 -16.22
C ALA A 132 -11.97 5.40 -15.84
N GLU A 133 -10.83 5.50 -16.53
CA GLU A 133 -9.89 6.61 -16.36
C GLU A 133 -10.52 7.96 -16.74
N LYS A 134 -11.32 7.99 -17.83
CA LYS A 134 -12.05 9.19 -18.25
C LYS A 134 -13.11 9.61 -17.24
N LEU A 135 -13.83 8.65 -16.67
CA LEU A 135 -14.78 8.90 -15.60
C LEU A 135 -14.09 9.51 -14.38
N LEU A 136 -12.99 8.90 -13.92
CA LEU A 136 -12.22 9.40 -12.77
C LEU A 136 -11.69 10.80 -13.02
N SER A 137 -11.15 11.08 -14.20
CA SER A 137 -10.71 12.43 -14.58
C SER A 137 -11.84 13.43 -14.51
N HIS A 138 -13.04 13.07 -14.94
CA HIS A 138 -14.15 14.02 -14.94
C HIS A 138 -14.72 14.26 -13.54
N LEU A 139 -14.83 13.21 -12.72
CA LEU A 139 -15.16 13.36 -11.31
C LEU A 139 -14.10 14.18 -10.57
N ALA A 140 -12.82 14.04 -10.93
CA ALA A 140 -11.76 14.85 -10.34
C ALA A 140 -11.94 16.35 -10.63
N ASP A 141 -12.29 16.69 -11.86
CA ASP A 141 -12.56 18.08 -12.24
C ASP A 141 -13.76 18.67 -11.47
N GLN A 142 -14.87 17.90 -11.36
CA GLN A 142 -16.11 18.38 -10.72
C GLN A 142 -16.02 18.44 -9.19
N LEU A 143 -15.27 17.52 -8.58
CA LEU A 143 -15.20 17.36 -7.12
C LEU A 143 -13.94 17.97 -6.50
N GLU A 144 -13.13 18.65 -7.31
CA GLU A 144 -11.77 19.09 -6.97
C GLU A 144 -10.96 17.93 -6.34
N ALA A 145 -11.14 16.73 -6.89
CA ALA A 145 -10.51 15.54 -6.36
C ALA A 145 -9.02 15.52 -6.72
N SER A 146 -8.20 15.14 -5.75
CA SER A 146 -6.77 15.03 -5.94
C SER A 146 -6.38 13.72 -6.62
N GLN A 147 -7.09 12.63 -6.32
CA GLN A 147 -6.78 11.27 -6.78
C GLN A 147 -8.06 10.45 -6.85
N GLY A 148 -8.05 9.41 -7.70
CA GLY A 148 -9.11 8.42 -7.71
C GLY A 148 -8.64 7.07 -8.22
N ALA A 149 -9.32 6.02 -7.79
CA ALA A 149 -9.03 4.65 -8.22
C ALA A 149 -10.32 3.84 -8.34
N ILE A 150 -10.33 2.90 -9.28
CA ILE A 150 -11.39 1.91 -9.45
C ILE A 150 -10.77 0.54 -9.37
N TYR A 151 -11.34 -0.30 -8.51
CA TYR A 151 -10.98 -1.70 -8.35
C TYR A 151 -12.09 -2.59 -8.91
N VAL A 152 -11.72 -3.71 -9.53
CA VAL A 152 -12.64 -4.74 -10.03
C VAL A 152 -12.65 -5.92 -9.08
N ALA A 153 -13.85 -6.41 -8.76
CA ALA A 153 -14.04 -7.59 -7.94
C ALA A 153 -13.70 -8.87 -8.72
N GLY A 154 -12.84 -9.69 -8.13
CA GLY A 154 -12.35 -10.95 -8.69
C GLY A 154 -12.19 -12.02 -7.62
N LYS A 155 -11.49 -13.11 -7.99
CA LYS A 155 -11.13 -14.19 -7.06
C LYS A 155 -9.70 -14.65 -7.28
N ILE A 156 -9.01 -14.99 -6.19
CA ILE A 156 -7.73 -15.69 -6.20
C ILE A 156 -7.89 -16.94 -5.34
N GLY A 157 -7.95 -18.12 -5.98
CA GLY A 157 -8.35 -19.35 -5.30
C GLY A 157 -9.75 -19.18 -4.71
N ASP A 158 -9.89 -19.43 -3.40
CA ASP A 158 -11.16 -19.30 -2.67
C ASP A 158 -11.42 -17.90 -2.12
N LYS A 159 -10.46 -16.98 -2.24
CA LYS A 159 -10.54 -15.63 -1.67
C LYS A 159 -11.17 -14.67 -2.65
N ASN A 160 -12.13 -13.87 -2.16
CA ASN A 160 -12.67 -12.73 -2.89
C ASN A 160 -11.71 -11.55 -2.73
N ILE A 161 -11.35 -10.94 -3.86
CA ILE A 161 -10.44 -9.80 -3.89
C ILE A 161 -11.01 -8.68 -4.75
N ILE A 162 -10.48 -7.49 -4.58
CA ILE A 162 -10.61 -6.39 -5.52
C ILE A 162 -9.21 -6.04 -6.06
N SER A 163 -9.07 -5.86 -7.37
CA SER A 163 -7.81 -5.54 -8.04
C SER A 163 -7.90 -4.18 -8.72
N LEU A 164 -6.85 -3.36 -8.64
CA LEU A 164 -6.83 -2.06 -9.29
C LEU A 164 -7.00 -2.20 -10.80
N PHE A 165 -7.99 -1.48 -11.34
CA PHE A 165 -8.37 -1.53 -12.74
C PHE A 165 -8.02 -0.22 -13.48
N ALA A 166 -8.33 0.91 -12.86
CA ALA A 166 -8.08 2.24 -13.42
C ALA A 166 -7.75 3.22 -12.29
N ALA A 167 -6.98 4.26 -12.59
CA ALA A 167 -6.65 5.28 -11.60
C ALA A 167 -6.42 6.65 -12.25
N TYR A 168 -6.61 7.72 -11.47
CA TYR A 168 -6.35 9.10 -11.81
C TYR A 168 -5.40 9.71 -10.80
N ALA A 169 -4.32 10.35 -11.28
CA ALA A 169 -3.28 10.98 -10.47
C ALA A 169 -2.68 10.07 -9.36
N PHE A 170 -2.78 8.76 -9.57
CA PHE A 170 -2.26 7.73 -8.68
C PHE A 170 -1.11 7.00 -9.39
N VAL A 171 0.11 7.29 -8.95
CA VAL A 171 1.32 6.72 -9.55
C VAL A 171 1.66 5.42 -8.83
N LEU A 172 1.56 4.32 -9.55
CA LEU A 172 2.10 3.03 -9.11
C LEU A 172 3.36 2.70 -9.90
N PRO A 173 4.37 2.08 -9.27
CA PRO A 173 5.44 1.44 -10.00
C PRO A 173 4.85 0.37 -10.93
N GLU A 174 5.25 0.33 -12.20
CA GLU A 174 4.72 -0.61 -13.22
C GLU A 174 4.76 -2.09 -12.79
N SER A 175 5.66 -2.44 -11.87
CA SER A 175 5.82 -3.79 -11.33
C SER A 175 4.84 -4.17 -10.20
N GLN A 176 4.00 -3.25 -9.73
CA GLN A 176 3.14 -3.47 -8.56
C GLN A 176 1.69 -3.66 -8.98
N THR A 177 1.13 -4.81 -8.63
CA THR A 177 -0.32 -5.04 -8.69
C THR A 177 -0.89 -4.66 -7.34
N VAL A 178 -1.88 -3.77 -7.33
CA VAL A 178 -2.59 -3.39 -6.10
C VAL A 178 -3.87 -4.19 -6.04
N SER A 179 -4.00 -5.02 -5.02
CA SER A 179 -5.21 -5.82 -4.76
C SER A 179 -5.43 -5.97 -3.26
N TYR A 180 -6.70 -6.05 -2.85
CA TYR A 180 -7.09 -6.21 -1.46
C TYR A 180 -8.10 -7.35 -1.34
N GLU A 181 -7.98 -8.17 -0.29
CA GLU A 181 -9.02 -9.13 0.08
C GLU A 181 -10.27 -8.41 0.61
N PHE A 182 -11.43 -9.06 0.52
CA PHE A 182 -12.64 -8.50 1.11
C PHE A 182 -12.48 -8.37 2.64
N GLY A 183 -12.65 -7.15 3.15
CA GLY A 183 -12.41 -6.76 4.54
C GLY A 183 -11.00 -6.25 4.84
N GLU A 184 -10.09 -6.25 3.85
CA GLU A 184 -8.75 -5.71 3.98
C GLU A 184 -8.74 -4.22 3.59
N GLY A 185 -8.33 -3.36 4.52
CA GLY A 185 -8.32 -1.91 4.32
C GLY A 185 -9.70 -1.32 4.03
N LEU A 186 -9.75 -0.02 3.71
CA LEU A 186 -11.01 0.67 3.47
C LEU A 186 -11.72 0.16 2.22
N ALA A 187 -11.00 0.00 1.11
CA ALA A 187 -11.57 -0.48 -0.14
C ALA A 187 -12.09 -1.93 -0.01
N GLY A 188 -11.32 -2.82 0.64
CA GLY A 188 -11.78 -4.17 0.93
C GLY A 188 -12.94 -4.19 1.92
N GLN A 189 -12.98 -3.28 2.91
CA GLN A 189 -14.11 -3.17 3.82
C GLN A 189 -15.39 -2.74 3.09
N VAL A 190 -15.31 -1.78 2.17
CA VAL A 190 -16.44 -1.42 1.28
C VAL A 190 -16.84 -2.61 0.41
N ALA A 191 -15.89 -3.37 -0.12
CA ALA A 191 -16.20 -4.58 -0.89
C ALA A 191 -16.95 -5.63 -0.05
N LYS A 192 -16.57 -5.79 1.22
CA LYS A 192 -17.19 -6.74 2.15
C LYS A 192 -18.57 -6.31 2.62
N GLU A 193 -18.73 -5.05 3.02
CA GLU A 193 -19.98 -4.53 3.56
C GLU A 193 -20.97 -4.05 2.49
N GLN A 194 -20.47 -3.78 1.28
CA GLN A 194 -21.25 -3.20 0.17
C GLN A 194 -21.94 -1.90 0.58
N LYS A 195 -21.22 -1.07 1.35
CA LYS A 195 -21.68 0.23 1.85
C LYS A 195 -20.70 1.32 1.50
N LEU A 196 -21.23 2.47 1.11
CA LEU A 196 -20.45 3.68 0.91
C LEU A 196 -19.82 4.11 2.24
N ILE A 197 -18.55 4.50 2.19
CA ILE A 197 -17.82 5.11 3.30
C ILE A 197 -17.40 6.51 2.85
N ASN A 198 -17.82 7.54 3.59
CA ASN A 198 -17.35 8.91 3.41
C ASN A 198 -16.61 9.34 4.69
N ILE A 199 -15.31 9.57 4.56
CA ILE A 199 -14.42 9.98 5.65
C ILE A 199 -14.09 11.44 5.48
N SER A 200 -14.42 12.20 6.51
CA SER A 200 -13.95 13.58 6.69
C SER A 200 -12.84 13.55 7.72
N ASP A 201 -11.66 14.09 7.37
CA ASP A 201 -10.44 14.11 8.20
C ASP A 201 -9.62 12.80 8.18
N ILE A 202 -9.03 12.49 7.02
CA ILE A 202 -8.02 11.42 6.93
C ILE A 202 -6.69 11.88 7.58
N PRO A 203 -6.00 11.02 8.35
CA PRO A 203 -4.71 11.36 8.94
C PRO A 203 -3.67 11.79 7.88
N LYS A 204 -2.83 12.76 8.23
CA LYS A 204 -1.71 13.18 7.38
C LYS A 204 -0.81 11.99 7.07
N GLY A 205 -0.40 11.84 5.80
CA GLY A 205 0.42 10.72 5.35
C GLY A 205 -0.36 9.45 4.98
N TYR A 206 -1.69 9.42 5.15
CA TYR A 206 -2.53 8.30 4.71
C TYR A 206 -2.61 8.21 3.18
N ILE A 207 -2.72 9.36 2.50
CA ILE A 207 -2.67 9.48 1.05
C ILE A 207 -1.59 10.49 0.68
N LYS A 208 -0.58 10.05 -0.08
CA LYS A 208 0.45 10.92 -0.62
C LYS A 208 0.14 11.28 -2.07
N ILE A 209 0.07 12.58 -2.33
CA ILE A 209 0.04 13.11 -3.69
C ILE A 209 1.45 13.57 -4.03
N LEU A 210 2.02 12.97 -5.06
CA LEU A 210 3.32 13.39 -5.61
C LEU A 210 3.07 14.37 -6.75
N SER A 211 3.59 15.60 -6.62
CA SER A 211 3.67 16.58 -7.70
C SER A 211 5.12 16.97 -7.94
N GLY A 212 5.46 17.33 -9.17
CA GLY A 212 6.78 17.90 -9.50
C GLY A 212 7.07 19.22 -8.76
N LEU A 213 6.06 19.82 -8.12
CA LEU A 213 6.15 21.05 -7.34
C LEU A 213 6.08 20.84 -5.82
N GLY A 214 5.90 19.59 -5.34
CA GLY A 214 5.82 19.28 -3.92
C GLY A 214 4.84 18.16 -3.58
N GLU A 215 4.60 17.95 -2.29
CA GLU A 215 3.66 16.96 -1.76
C GLU A 215 2.50 17.64 -1.03
N SER A 216 1.30 17.09 -1.17
CA SER A 216 0.12 17.52 -0.41
C SER A 216 -0.68 16.30 0.07
N ASN A 217 -1.50 16.49 1.11
CA ASN A 217 -2.37 15.44 1.66
C ASN A 217 -3.84 15.87 1.47
N PRO A 218 -4.68 15.06 0.81
CA PRO A 218 -6.12 15.27 0.83
C PRO A 218 -6.65 15.08 2.26
N ALA A 219 -7.81 15.65 2.57
CA ALA A 219 -8.43 15.56 3.89
C ALA A 219 -9.73 14.72 3.87
N HIS A 220 -10.25 14.41 2.69
CA HIS A 220 -11.52 13.71 2.52
C HIS A 220 -11.36 12.53 1.55
N LEU A 221 -12.08 11.45 1.84
CA LEU A 221 -12.05 10.23 1.05
C LEU A 221 -13.45 9.62 1.00
N ILE A 222 -13.96 9.41 -0.21
CA ILE A 222 -15.20 8.65 -0.44
C ILE A 222 -14.85 7.34 -1.13
N LEU A 223 -15.40 6.25 -0.61
CA LEU A 223 -15.31 4.91 -1.19
C LEU A 223 -16.72 4.39 -1.44
N CYS A 224 -17.02 4.00 -2.67
CA CYS A 224 -18.35 3.58 -3.09
C CYS A 224 -18.29 2.20 -3.75
N PRO A 225 -19.15 1.25 -3.33
CA PRO A 225 -19.25 -0.03 -4.00
C PRO A 225 -19.92 0.15 -5.38
N ILE A 226 -19.47 -0.61 -6.38
CA ILE A 226 -20.09 -0.67 -7.70
C ILE A 226 -20.88 -1.97 -7.76
N ILE A 227 -22.20 -1.87 -7.71
CA ILE A 227 -23.10 -3.04 -7.56
C ILE A 227 -24.02 -3.13 -8.77
N LYS A 228 -24.23 -4.35 -9.25
CA LYS A 228 -25.26 -4.65 -10.24
C LYS A 228 -25.90 -6.00 -9.92
N ASP A 229 -27.22 -6.09 -10.00
CA ASP A 229 -27.97 -7.33 -9.76
C ASP A 229 -27.60 -7.99 -8.41
N ASN A 230 -27.49 -7.18 -7.35
CA ASN A 230 -27.03 -7.58 -6.00
C ASN A 230 -25.63 -8.21 -5.92
N LYS A 231 -24.79 -7.99 -6.94
CA LYS A 231 -23.42 -8.48 -6.98
C LYS A 231 -22.45 -7.30 -7.02
N LEU A 232 -21.45 -7.35 -6.14
CA LEU A 232 -20.32 -6.43 -6.19
C LEU A 232 -19.50 -6.69 -7.46
N LEU A 233 -19.30 -5.63 -8.24
CA LEU A 233 -18.46 -5.61 -9.42
C LEU A 233 -17.12 -4.94 -9.18
N GLY A 234 -17.04 -4.07 -8.17
CA GLY A 234 -15.86 -3.28 -7.89
C GLY A 234 -16.08 -2.27 -6.79
N VAL A 235 -15.06 -1.46 -6.53
CA VAL A 235 -15.09 -0.34 -5.59
C VAL A 235 -14.43 0.85 -6.27
N GLY A 236 -15.06 2.01 -6.23
CA GLY A 236 -14.43 3.29 -6.60
C GLY A 236 -14.03 4.05 -5.34
N GLU A 237 -12.87 4.69 -5.35
CA GLU A 237 -12.44 5.60 -4.30
C GLU A 237 -11.96 6.93 -4.89
N ILE A 238 -12.27 8.03 -4.20
CA ILE A 238 -11.97 9.39 -4.64
C ILE A 238 -11.50 10.19 -3.42
N ALA A 239 -10.30 10.73 -3.50
CA ALA A 239 -9.72 11.58 -2.47
C ALA A 239 -9.85 13.05 -2.89
N SER A 240 -10.29 13.92 -1.97
CA SER A 240 -10.46 15.36 -2.23
C SER A 240 -9.86 16.21 -1.10
N PHE A 241 -9.50 17.44 -1.45
CA PHE A 241 -9.12 18.47 -0.48
C PHE A 241 -10.34 19.08 0.23
N LYS A 242 -11.54 18.94 -0.34
CA LYS A 242 -12.79 19.50 0.17
C LYS A 242 -13.76 18.40 0.62
N PRO A 243 -14.65 18.68 1.57
CA PRO A 243 -15.70 17.74 1.95
C PRO A 243 -16.68 17.52 0.80
N PHE A 244 -17.17 16.29 0.67
CA PHE A 244 -18.22 15.96 -0.29
C PHE A 244 -19.59 16.40 0.24
N SER A 245 -20.34 17.15 -0.56
CA SER A 245 -21.77 17.40 -0.30
C SER A 245 -22.61 16.15 -0.56
N LYS A 246 -23.88 16.17 -0.15
CA LYS A 246 -24.80 15.06 -0.45
C LYS A 246 -25.09 14.89 -1.94
N SER A 247 -25.21 15.99 -2.69
CA SER A 247 -25.33 15.92 -4.15
C SER A 247 -24.09 15.30 -4.79
N GLN A 248 -22.89 15.63 -4.31
CA GLN A 248 -21.64 15.05 -4.77
C GLN A 248 -21.49 13.56 -4.41
N GLU A 249 -21.91 13.14 -3.22
CA GLU A 249 -21.98 11.70 -2.87
C GLU A 249 -22.86 10.93 -3.86
N VAL A 250 -24.04 11.46 -4.17
CA VAL A 250 -24.98 10.86 -5.14
C VAL A 250 -24.40 10.87 -6.55
N LEU A 251 -23.74 11.95 -6.97
CA LEU A 251 -23.08 12.04 -8.27
C LEU A 251 -21.99 10.98 -8.40
N VAL A 252 -21.15 10.78 -7.38
CA VAL A 252 -20.11 9.74 -7.36
C VAL A 252 -20.74 8.35 -7.51
N GLU A 253 -21.76 8.04 -6.70
CA GLU A 253 -22.44 6.74 -6.75
C GLU A 253 -23.06 6.48 -8.12
N LYS A 254 -23.84 7.43 -8.64
CA LYS A 254 -24.49 7.31 -9.96
C LYS A 254 -23.48 7.21 -11.10
N SER A 255 -22.38 7.98 -11.03
CA SER A 255 -21.34 7.98 -12.05
C SER A 255 -20.61 6.65 -12.09
N LEU A 256 -20.17 6.13 -10.93
CA LEU A 256 -19.51 4.83 -10.86
C LEU A 256 -20.41 3.68 -11.34
N ALA A 257 -21.71 3.77 -11.09
CA ALA A 257 -22.69 2.81 -11.60
C ALA A 257 -22.76 2.74 -13.14
N LEU A 258 -22.37 3.82 -13.86
CA LEU A 258 -22.28 3.79 -15.33
C LEU A 258 -21.28 2.75 -15.85
N LEU A 259 -20.25 2.45 -15.07
CA LEU A 259 -19.22 1.46 -15.44
C LEU A 259 -19.63 0.02 -15.16
N ALA A 260 -20.77 -0.22 -14.48
CA ALA A 260 -21.17 -1.56 -14.07
C ALA A 260 -21.15 -2.59 -15.22
N ASN A 261 -21.66 -2.21 -16.40
CA ASN A 261 -21.66 -3.10 -17.57
C ASN A 261 -20.26 -3.39 -18.13
N ASP A 262 -19.35 -2.43 -18.01
CA ASP A 262 -17.97 -2.55 -18.49
C ASP A 262 -17.17 -3.44 -17.52
N LEU A 263 -17.36 -3.28 -16.20
CA LEU A 263 -16.67 -4.09 -15.18
C LEU A 263 -17.13 -5.56 -15.13
N VAL A 264 -18.41 -5.84 -15.43
CA VAL A 264 -18.89 -7.23 -15.54
C VAL A 264 -18.02 -8.02 -16.52
N LYS A 265 -17.71 -7.44 -17.68
CA LYS A 265 -16.92 -8.11 -18.73
C LYS A 265 -15.48 -8.39 -18.28
N GLU A 266 -14.88 -7.47 -17.53
CA GLU A 266 -13.49 -7.61 -17.06
C GLU A 266 -13.37 -8.62 -15.91
N GLY A 267 -14.32 -8.63 -14.97
CA GLY A 267 -14.36 -9.64 -13.91
C GLY A 267 -14.55 -11.07 -14.40
N HIS A 268 -15.04 -11.27 -15.63
CA HIS A 268 -15.08 -12.58 -16.30
C HIS A 268 -13.72 -12.97 -16.91
N LYS A 269 -12.98 -12.03 -17.51
CA LYS A 269 -11.65 -12.30 -18.10
C LYS A 269 -10.59 -12.66 -17.07
N GLU A 270 -10.65 -12.09 -15.87
CA GLU A 270 -9.72 -12.46 -14.78
C GLU A 270 -9.91 -13.90 -14.30
N LYS A 271 -11.12 -14.45 -14.40
CA LYS A 271 -11.39 -15.85 -14.04
C LYS A 271 -10.81 -16.86 -15.03
N GLU A 272 -10.59 -16.47 -16.27
CA GLU A 272 -10.11 -17.35 -17.36
C GLU A 272 -8.58 -17.33 -17.53
N LYS A 273 -7.88 -16.38 -16.91
CA LYS A 273 -6.41 -16.24 -17.01
C LYS A 273 -5.61 -17.01 -15.94
N LYS A 274 -6.25 -17.92 -15.19
CA LYS A 274 -5.58 -18.76 -14.19
C LYS A 274 -5.78 -20.23 -14.45
#